data_AF-A0A1V4DNM0-F1
#
_entry.id   AF-A0A1V4DNM0-F1
#
_cell.length_a   1.000
_cell.length_b   1.000
_cell.length_c   1.000
_cell.angle_alpha   90.00
_cell.angle_beta   90.00
_cell.angle_gamma   90.00
#
_symmetry.space_group_name_H-M   'P 1'
#
loop_
_entity.id
_entity.type
_entity.pdbx_description
1 polymer ?
#
loop_
_entity_poly.entity_id
_entity_poly.type
_entity_poly.pdbx_seq_one_letter_code
_entity_poly.pdbx_strand_id
1 'polypeptide(L)'
;MLAWPGLDLMDLISRLPLISPARADHRTLLVLTAAPLLSSVVRQALAFGVEVSTLAVRARLWDSPDTPQRELTAFALTAPDAIPHALVVALSALPRTAVCRPVTGCERLLLDVRLSPPLDDSLLYSPVPEGELWLVGDREEWPPLRLEPLGAPSPVPTELVGVAAEPPPAASALPDAARVPSTPVRVVPDAHADTAVDAVLLDDDELPLLRRYLPGRPLGETGFLLPGPGHHLLLEPVGLARDLPFGMPLHRIGPGSLFLESGHRLTPPLPPAARAHLFGLDGTSAVVCWHGGRHRFPLAPMVPLWTLWAPPGPVEVSSGLSKAGRELLDALDALAAASGTSQGPPPTPHHDPAEALERATRLRATGDHEAAAEAYRSAGDHLEAARLFEQAALEGTEEG
;
A
#
# COMPACT_ATOMS: atom_id res chain seq x y z
N MET A 1 -14.60 -12.82 46.35
CA MET A 1 -13.36 -13.10 45.59
C MET A 1 -13.71 -13.00 44.11
N LEU A 2 -13.38 -11.89 43.46
CA LEU A 2 -13.48 -11.76 42.01
C LEU A 2 -12.26 -12.46 41.42
N ALA A 3 -12.43 -13.73 41.03
CA ALA A 3 -11.43 -14.40 40.20
C ALA A 3 -11.59 -13.84 38.79
N TRP A 4 -10.53 -13.20 38.28
CA TRP A 4 -10.46 -12.85 36.87
C TRP A 4 -10.58 -14.14 36.04
N PRO A 5 -11.31 -14.14 34.92
CA PRO A 5 -11.26 -15.27 33.99
C PRO A 5 -9.80 -15.52 33.62
N GLY A 6 -9.38 -16.80 33.62
CA GLY A 6 -8.04 -17.20 33.20
C GLY A 6 -7.87 -16.92 31.71
N LEU A 7 -7.58 -15.67 31.37
CA LEU A 7 -7.22 -15.25 30.03
C LEU A 7 -5.77 -15.70 29.81
N ASP A 8 -5.57 -16.58 28.83
CA ASP A 8 -4.24 -16.93 28.36
C ASP A 8 -3.58 -15.67 27.74
N LEU A 9 -2.26 -15.56 27.83
CA LEU A 9 -1.49 -14.47 27.22
C LEU A 9 -1.83 -14.34 25.72
N MET A 10 -2.15 -15.47 25.09
CA MET A 10 -2.52 -15.59 23.69
C MET A 10 -3.94 -15.08 23.39
N ASP A 11 -4.89 -15.29 24.31
CA ASP A 11 -6.23 -14.69 24.24
C ASP A 11 -6.17 -13.17 24.34
N LEU A 12 -5.18 -12.66 25.08
CA LEU A 12 -4.95 -11.23 25.24
C LEU A 12 -4.36 -10.65 23.96
N ILE A 13 -3.29 -11.23 23.41
CA ILE A 13 -2.64 -10.76 22.17
C ILE A 13 -3.60 -10.76 20.98
N SER A 14 -4.43 -11.80 20.84
CA SER A 14 -5.41 -11.89 19.74
C SER A 14 -6.55 -10.87 19.83
N ARG A 15 -6.64 -10.10 20.91
CA ARG A 15 -7.65 -9.06 21.17
C ARG A 15 -7.05 -7.65 21.34
N LEU A 16 -5.73 -7.49 21.19
CA LEU A 16 -5.07 -6.20 21.37
C LEU A 16 -5.31 -5.27 20.16
N PRO A 17 -5.47 -3.96 20.39
CA PRO A 17 -5.57 -2.99 19.31
C PRO A 17 -4.26 -2.94 18.52
N LEU A 18 -4.38 -2.92 17.20
CA LEU A 18 -3.27 -2.86 16.27
C LEU A 18 -2.64 -1.45 16.30
N ILE A 19 -1.32 -1.39 16.45
CA ILE A 19 -0.52 -0.16 16.31
C ILE A 19 0.36 -0.31 15.09
N SER A 20 0.63 0.79 14.38
CA SER A 20 1.54 0.81 13.23
C SER A 20 2.89 0.19 13.61
N PRO A 21 3.42 -0.77 12.82
CA PRO A 21 4.61 -1.52 13.22
C PRO A 21 5.83 -0.61 13.28
N ALA A 22 6.60 -0.73 14.36
CA ALA A 22 7.91 -0.11 14.45
C ALA A 22 8.87 -0.72 13.41
N ARG A 23 9.76 0.09 12.83
CA ARG A 23 10.90 -0.44 12.05
C ARG A 23 11.69 -1.37 12.95
N ALA A 24 11.75 -2.64 12.58
CA ALA A 24 12.57 -3.62 13.26
C ALA A 24 13.49 -4.30 12.24
N ASP A 25 14.76 -4.47 12.64
CA ASP A 25 15.78 -5.13 11.83
C ASP A 25 15.58 -6.65 11.93
N HIS A 26 14.74 -7.19 11.07
CA HIS A 26 14.46 -8.63 11.03
C HIS A 26 15.56 -9.37 10.26
N ARG A 27 16.23 -10.33 10.89
CA ARG A 27 17.20 -11.20 10.18
C ARG A 27 16.54 -12.39 9.49
N THR A 28 15.43 -12.82 10.05
CA THR A 28 14.68 -14.01 9.63
C THR A 28 13.20 -13.67 9.58
N LEU A 29 12.52 -14.10 8.51
CA LEU A 29 11.07 -14.00 8.36
C LEU A 29 10.52 -15.31 7.81
N LEU A 30 9.34 -15.70 8.28
CA LEU A 30 8.56 -16.78 7.72
C LEU A 30 7.35 -16.20 6.98
N VAL A 31 7.24 -16.45 5.68
CA VAL A 31 6.15 -15.94 4.84
C VAL A 31 5.22 -17.08 4.47
N LEU A 32 3.95 -16.95 4.83
CA LEU A 32 2.87 -17.86 4.43
C LEU A 32 1.97 -17.12 3.45
N THR A 33 1.76 -17.68 2.26
CA THR A 33 0.96 -17.01 1.23
C THR A 33 0.09 -18.01 0.45
N ALA A 34 -0.90 -17.50 -0.27
CA ALA A 34 -1.74 -18.30 -1.15
C ALA A 34 -0.94 -18.79 -2.38
N ALA A 35 -1.29 -19.97 -2.90
CA ALA A 35 -0.62 -20.59 -4.06
C ALA A 35 -0.37 -19.66 -5.27
N PRO A 36 -1.31 -18.76 -5.66
CA PRO A 36 -1.09 -17.85 -6.79
C PRO A 36 0.01 -16.80 -6.57
N LEU A 37 0.40 -16.53 -5.32
CA LEU A 37 1.35 -15.48 -4.95
C LEU A 37 2.75 -16.02 -4.65
N LEU A 38 2.93 -17.35 -4.68
CA LEU A 38 4.21 -18.01 -4.37
C LEU A 38 5.36 -17.47 -5.22
N SER A 39 5.15 -17.36 -6.54
CA SER A 39 6.18 -16.84 -7.47
C SER A 39 6.50 -15.37 -7.20
N SER A 40 5.51 -14.57 -6.80
CA SER A 40 5.71 -13.15 -6.47
C SER A 40 6.61 -12.99 -5.23
N VAL A 41 6.35 -13.76 -4.17
CA VAL A 41 7.16 -13.74 -2.95
C VAL A 41 8.62 -14.12 -3.25
N VAL A 42 8.82 -15.19 -4.02
CA VAL A 42 10.15 -15.67 -4.42
C VAL A 42 10.88 -14.61 -5.25
N ARG A 43 10.24 -14.07 -6.30
CA ARG A 43 10.86 -13.07 -7.17
C ARG A 43 11.22 -11.81 -6.40
N GLN A 44 10.33 -11.30 -5.55
CA GLN A 44 10.60 -10.12 -4.74
C GLN A 44 11.80 -10.37 -3.82
N ALA A 45 11.80 -11.46 -3.05
CA ALA A 45 12.90 -11.74 -2.13
C ALA A 45 14.25 -11.94 -2.87
N LEU A 46 14.26 -12.64 -4.01
CA LEU A 46 15.46 -12.78 -4.84
C LEU A 46 15.94 -11.45 -5.44
N ALA A 47 15.02 -10.57 -5.85
CA ALA A 47 15.35 -9.25 -6.39
C ALA A 47 16.02 -8.36 -5.32
N PHE A 48 15.60 -8.50 -4.06
CA PHE A 48 16.25 -7.85 -2.90
C PHE A 48 17.53 -8.56 -2.43
N GLY A 49 17.99 -9.62 -3.12
CA GLY A 49 19.18 -10.38 -2.74
C GLY A 49 19.04 -11.14 -1.42
N VAL A 50 17.81 -11.40 -0.98
CA VAL A 50 17.51 -12.17 0.23
C VAL A 50 17.49 -13.64 -0.11
N GLU A 51 18.13 -14.46 0.75
CA GLU A 51 18.10 -15.91 0.57
C GLU A 51 16.71 -16.42 0.91
N VAL A 52 16.16 -17.26 0.03
CA VAL A 52 14.83 -17.83 0.19
C VAL A 52 14.96 -19.35 0.20
N SER A 53 14.29 -19.97 1.16
CA SER A 53 14.09 -21.41 1.21
C SER A 53 12.62 -21.75 1.41
N THR A 54 12.18 -22.87 0.88
CA THR A 54 10.83 -23.39 1.05
C THR A 54 10.78 -24.38 2.21
N LEU A 55 9.74 -24.30 3.01
CA LEU A 55 9.45 -25.22 4.09
C LEU A 55 8.00 -25.69 3.98
N ALA A 56 7.81 -26.99 3.79
CA ALA A 56 6.49 -27.59 3.89
C ALA A 56 6.06 -27.60 5.37
N VAL A 57 4.89 -27.04 5.66
CA VAL A 57 4.34 -27.00 7.01
C VAL A 57 2.92 -27.53 7.02
N ARG A 58 2.56 -28.24 8.07
CA ARG A 58 1.19 -28.64 8.33
C ARG A 58 0.55 -27.66 9.31
N ALA A 59 -0.47 -26.96 8.84
CA ALA A 59 -1.18 -25.95 9.62
C ALA A 59 -2.48 -26.49 10.21
N ARG A 60 -2.72 -26.16 11.48
CA ARG A 60 -3.98 -26.39 12.20
C ARG A 60 -4.35 -25.15 13.01
N LEU A 61 -5.65 -24.88 13.16
CA LEU A 61 -6.12 -23.78 14.02
C LEU A 61 -5.72 -24.03 15.48
N TRP A 62 -5.43 -22.96 16.21
CA TRP A 62 -5.02 -23.05 17.61
C TRP A 62 -6.09 -23.67 18.52
N ASP A 63 -7.34 -23.23 18.35
CA ASP A 63 -8.45 -23.49 19.27
C ASP A 63 -9.29 -24.73 18.90
N SER A 64 -8.91 -25.45 17.84
CA SER A 64 -9.76 -26.50 17.29
C SER A 64 -8.92 -27.70 16.86
N PRO A 65 -8.69 -28.67 17.78
CA PRO A 65 -7.87 -29.86 17.51
C PRO A 65 -8.47 -30.78 16.43
N ASP A 66 -9.78 -30.69 16.18
CA ASP A 66 -10.50 -31.50 15.19
C ASP A 66 -10.52 -30.87 13.77
N THR A 67 -9.85 -29.73 13.59
CA THR A 67 -9.81 -29.06 12.28
C THR A 67 -8.96 -29.88 11.31
N PRO A 68 -9.40 -30.10 10.06
CA PRO A 68 -8.57 -30.77 9.06
C PRO A 68 -7.25 -30.02 8.87
N GLN A 69 -6.16 -30.77 9.03
CA GLN A 69 -4.82 -30.27 8.81
C GLN A 69 -4.63 -29.88 7.36
N ARG A 70 -4.02 -28.72 7.11
CA ARG A 70 -3.73 -28.23 5.76
C ARG A 70 -2.23 -28.16 5.56
N GLU A 71 -1.74 -28.75 4.47
CA GLU A 71 -0.35 -28.58 4.08
C GLU A 71 -0.21 -27.26 3.33
N LEU A 72 0.75 -26.44 3.78
CA LEU A 72 1.08 -25.14 3.23
C LEU A 72 2.57 -25.10 2.90
N THR A 73 2.93 -24.27 1.92
CA THR A 73 4.32 -23.92 1.67
C THR A 73 4.61 -22.60 2.37
N ALA A 74 5.54 -22.62 3.32
CA ALA A 74 6.10 -21.43 3.92
C ALA A 74 7.43 -21.10 3.24
N PHE A 75 7.75 -19.81 3.11
CA PHE A 75 9.07 -19.36 2.71
C PHE A 75 9.82 -18.86 3.93
N ALA A 76 11.00 -19.41 4.18
CA ALA A 76 11.95 -18.87 5.14
C ALA A 76 12.90 -17.92 4.39
N LEU A 77 12.81 -16.64 4.73
CA LEU A 77 13.63 -15.56 4.20
C LEU A 77 14.75 -15.28 5.22
N THR A 78 15.99 -15.28 4.74
CA THR A 78 17.17 -15.04 5.57
C THR A 78 18.10 -14.03 4.92
N ALA A 79 18.56 -13.06 5.71
CA ALA A 79 19.56 -12.08 5.28
C ALA A 79 20.71 -12.02 6.31
N PRO A 80 21.95 -11.76 5.87
CA PRO A 80 23.12 -11.73 6.76
C PRO A 80 23.05 -10.62 7.81
N ASP A 81 22.55 -9.44 7.41
CA ASP A 81 22.48 -8.27 8.29
C ASP A 81 21.05 -8.02 8.78
N ALA A 82 20.17 -7.66 7.85
CA ALA A 82 18.74 -7.45 8.05
C ALA A 82 18.01 -7.59 6.72
N ILE A 83 16.76 -8.05 6.78
CA ILE A 83 15.86 -8.10 5.64
C ILE A 83 15.42 -6.67 5.33
N PRO A 84 15.55 -6.20 4.08
CA PRO A 84 15.19 -4.85 3.71
C PRO A 84 13.74 -4.53 4.10
N HIS A 85 13.54 -3.40 4.79
CA HIS A 85 12.21 -2.99 5.24
C HIS A 85 11.22 -2.84 4.07
N ALA A 86 11.70 -2.41 2.89
CA ALA A 86 10.91 -2.34 1.67
C ALA A 86 10.35 -3.70 1.25
N LEU A 87 11.13 -4.79 1.39
CA LEU A 87 10.65 -6.14 1.15
C LEU A 87 9.58 -6.54 2.17
N VAL A 88 9.77 -6.21 3.45
CA VAL A 88 8.78 -6.49 4.51
C VAL A 88 7.46 -5.79 4.22
N VAL A 89 7.50 -4.52 3.83
CA VAL A 89 6.31 -3.74 3.45
C VAL A 89 5.65 -4.33 2.22
N ALA A 90 6.41 -4.63 1.16
CA ALA A 90 5.89 -5.20 -0.08
C ALA A 90 5.20 -6.55 0.15
N LEU A 91 5.82 -7.44 0.95
CA LEU A 91 5.26 -8.75 1.26
C LEU A 91 4.03 -8.64 2.17
N SER A 92 4.01 -7.68 3.10
CA SER A 92 2.88 -7.48 4.02
C SER A 92 1.66 -6.86 3.33
N ALA A 93 1.86 -6.21 2.18
CA ALA A 93 0.79 -5.69 1.34
C ALA A 93 0.13 -6.79 0.49
N LEU A 94 0.74 -7.98 0.37
CA LEU A 94 0.17 -9.08 -0.40
C LEU A 94 -1.09 -9.62 0.28
N PRO A 95 -2.23 -9.76 -0.42
CA PRO A 95 -3.45 -10.28 0.17
C PRO A 95 -3.26 -11.74 0.57
N ARG A 96 -3.89 -12.17 1.66
CA ARG A 96 -3.79 -13.56 2.15
C ARG A 96 -2.33 -13.98 2.34
N THR A 97 -1.49 -13.05 2.78
CA THR A 97 -0.09 -13.30 3.11
C THR A 97 0.18 -12.88 4.55
N ALA A 98 0.75 -13.79 5.33
CA ALA A 98 1.26 -13.50 6.66
C ALA A 98 2.78 -13.45 6.58
N VAL A 99 3.34 -12.28 6.89
CA VAL A 99 4.79 -12.10 7.00
C VAL A 99 5.11 -12.13 8.48
N CYS A 100 5.79 -13.18 8.92
CA CYS A 100 5.88 -13.51 10.33
C CYS A 100 7.32 -13.37 10.81
N ARG A 101 7.52 -12.58 11.85
CA ARG A 101 8.80 -12.44 12.55
C ARG A 101 8.83 -13.35 13.78
N PRO A 102 9.99 -13.91 14.16
CA PRO A 102 10.13 -14.52 15.48
C PRO A 102 9.98 -13.46 16.58
N VAL A 103 9.43 -13.88 17.71
CA VAL A 103 9.38 -13.07 18.94
C VAL A 103 10.74 -13.12 19.64
N THR A 104 11.20 -11.97 20.11
CA THR A 104 12.48 -11.87 20.82
C THR A 104 12.51 -12.79 22.05
N GLY A 105 13.43 -13.76 22.07
CA GLY A 105 13.55 -14.75 23.14
C GLY A 105 12.76 -16.05 22.95
N CYS A 106 11.96 -16.17 21.88
CA CYS A 106 11.28 -17.41 21.49
C CYS A 106 11.14 -17.51 19.96
N GLU A 107 12.14 -18.08 19.28
CA GLU A 107 12.18 -18.23 17.82
C GLU A 107 11.04 -19.09 17.23
N ARG A 108 10.35 -19.87 18.08
CA ARG A 108 9.23 -20.72 17.67
C ARG A 108 7.87 -20.03 17.74
N LEU A 109 7.79 -18.89 18.40
CA LEU A 109 6.61 -18.04 18.42
C LEU A 109 6.78 -16.98 17.32
N LEU A 110 5.89 -17.04 16.34
CA LEU A 110 5.88 -16.18 15.17
C LEU A 110 4.74 -15.17 15.29
N LEU A 111 5.03 -13.91 15.03
CA LEU A 111 4.07 -12.82 15.04
C LEU A 111 4.03 -12.20 13.64
N ASP A 112 2.83 -12.03 13.09
CA ASP A 112 2.68 -11.26 11.84
C ASP A 112 3.20 -9.83 12.07
N VAL A 113 4.09 -9.36 11.19
CA VAL A 113 4.74 -8.04 11.30
C VAL A 113 3.74 -6.87 11.28
N ARG A 114 2.52 -7.09 10.79
CA ARG A 114 1.42 -6.11 10.85
C ARG A 114 0.87 -5.95 12.27
N LEU A 115 1.14 -6.91 13.16
CA LEU A 115 0.74 -6.90 14.55
C LEU A 115 1.88 -6.34 15.41
N SER A 116 1.65 -5.16 16.00
CA SER A 116 2.50 -4.62 17.05
C SER A 116 1.70 -4.56 18.36
N PRO A 117 1.77 -5.60 19.21
CA PRO A 117 1.10 -5.56 20.50
C PRO A 117 1.70 -4.43 21.37
N PRO A 118 0.92 -3.75 22.22
CA PRO A 118 1.42 -2.75 23.18
C PRO A 118 2.25 -3.36 24.33
N LEU A 119 2.73 -4.59 24.17
CA LEU A 119 3.54 -5.35 25.13
C LEU A 119 4.91 -5.61 24.49
N ASP A 120 5.97 -5.46 25.28
CA ASP A 120 7.32 -5.81 24.83
C ASP A 120 7.40 -7.31 24.48
N ASP A 121 8.09 -7.64 23.38
CA ASP A 121 8.29 -9.01 22.91
C ASP A 121 8.80 -9.97 24.01
N SER A 122 9.67 -9.48 24.89
CA SER A 122 10.23 -10.27 26.01
C SER A 122 9.16 -10.74 27.01
N LEU A 123 8.01 -10.06 27.05
CA LEU A 123 6.86 -10.42 27.88
C LEU A 123 5.90 -11.39 27.18
N LEU A 124 6.08 -11.65 25.89
CA LEU A 124 5.29 -12.58 25.09
C LEU A 124 5.82 -14.02 25.16
N TYR A 125 6.66 -14.32 26.15
CA TYR A 125 7.25 -15.65 26.30
C TYR A 125 6.18 -16.71 26.57
N SER A 126 6.01 -17.62 25.61
CA SER A 126 5.17 -18.80 25.73
C SER A 126 6.02 -20.05 25.46
N PRO A 127 5.95 -21.09 26.31
CA PRO A 127 6.68 -22.34 26.08
C PRO A 127 6.05 -23.12 24.92
N VAL A 128 6.53 -22.85 23.70
CA VAL A 128 6.12 -23.58 22.49
C VAL A 128 6.81 -24.96 22.45
N PRO A 129 6.06 -26.07 22.26
CA PRO A 129 6.61 -27.43 22.20
C PRO A 129 7.74 -27.59 21.18
N GLU A 130 8.64 -28.56 21.41
CA GLU A 130 9.64 -28.93 20.42
C GLU A 130 9.00 -29.51 19.16
N GLY A 131 9.41 -29.00 17.99
CA GLY A 131 8.87 -29.44 16.69
C GLY A 131 7.63 -28.67 16.23
N GLU A 132 7.12 -27.71 16.99
CA GLU A 132 6.01 -26.84 16.55
C GLU A 132 6.46 -25.39 16.39
N LEU A 133 5.86 -24.69 15.42
CA LEU A 133 5.90 -23.25 15.28
C LEU A 133 4.50 -22.69 15.48
N TRP A 134 4.41 -21.58 16.16
CA TRP A 134 3.15 -21.04 16.68
C TRP A 134 2.96 -19.65 16.09
N LEU A 135 1.96 -19.48 15.22
CA LEU A 135 1.71 -18.24 14.51
C LEU A 135 0.57 -17.46 15.16
N VAL A 136 0.88 -16.24 15.56
CA VAL A 136 -0.08 -15.20 15.88
C VAL A 136 -0.29 -14.36 14.62
N GLY A 137 -1.37 -14.65 13.89
CA GLY A 137 -1.78 -13.90 12.70
C GLY A 137 -3.06 -13.10 12.94
N ASP A 138 -3.42 -12.29 11.95
CA ASP A 138 -4.65 -11.51 11.95
C ASP A 138 -5.89 -12.41 11.76
N ARG A 139 -6.92 -12.23 12.60
CA ARG A 139 -8.13 -13.07 12.62
C ARG A 139 -8.91 -13.06 11.30
N GLU A 140 -8.78 -12.02 10.48
CA GLU A 140 -9.49 -11.91 9.21
C GLU A 140 -8.83 -12.70 8.06
N GLU A 141 -7.50 -12.63 7.93
CA GLU A 141 -6.78 -13.29 6.81
C GLU A 141 -6.09 -14.59 7.20
N TRP A 142 -5.38 -14.58 8.32
CA TRP A 142 -4.57 -15.69 8.80
C TRP A 142 -4.84 -15.89 10.29
N PRO A 143 -5.86 -16.69 10.64
CA PRO A 143 -6.18 -16.91 12.05
C PRO A 143 -4.97 -17.51 12.76
N PRO A 144 -4.96 -17.51 14.09
CA PRO A 144 -3.85 -18.10 14.81
C PRO A 144 -3.69 -19.61 14.54
N LEU A 145 -2.47 -20.02 14.18
CA LEU A 145 -2.16 -21.36 13.67
C LEU A 145 -1.04 -22.03 14.46
N ARG A 146 -1.17 -23.35 14.66
CA ARG A 146 -0.03 -24.22 14.95
C ARG A 146 0.48 -24.80 13.64
N LEU A 147 1.78 -24.69 13.42
CA LEU A 147 2.49 -25.15 12.24
C LEU A 147 3.45 -26.27 12.67
N GLU A 148 3.34 -27.42 12.02
CA GLU A 148 4.25 -28.55 12.18
C GLU A 148 5.14 -28.63 10.93
N PRO A 149 6.45 -28.35 11.02
CA PRO A 149 7.37 -28.47 9.90
C PRO A 149 7.46 -29.93 9.43
N LEU A 150 7.29 -30.17 8.12
CA LEU A 150 7.30 -31.51 7.51
C LEU A 150 8.68 -31.92 6.98
N GLY A 151 9.74 -31.24 7.40
CA GLY A 151 11.10 -31.48 6.96
C GLY A 151 12.03 -30.30 7.24
N ALA A 152 13.22 -30.35 6.66
CA ALA A 152 14.15 -29.22 6.67
C ALA A 152 13.85 -28.24 5.52
N PRO A 153 14.21 -26.95 5.66
CA PRO A 153 14.12 -25.99 4.57
C PRO A 153 14.88 -26.47 3.33
N SER A 154 14.24 -26.39 2.17
CA SER A 154 14.78 -26.77 0.86
C SER A 154 14.96 -25.55 -0.04
N PRO A 155 15.84 -25.61 -1.06
CA PRO A 155 15.94 -24.53 -2.05
C PRO A 155 14.64 -24.37 -2.83
N VAL A 156 14.38 -23.13 -3.27
CA VAL A 156 13.15 -22.79 -4.00
C VAL A 156 13.08 -23.53 -5.35
N PRO A 157 11.92 -24.14 -5.71
CA PRO A 157 11.71 -24.73 -7.02
C PRO A 157 11.92 -23.74 -8.18
N THR A 158 12.66 -24.15 -9.22
CA THR A 158 13.00 -23.31 -10.39
C THR A 158 11.75 -22.77 -11.13
N GLU A 159 10.63 -23.50 -11.07
CA GLU A 159 9.35 -23.11 -11.67
C GLU A 159 8.77 -21.81 -11.08
N LEU A 160 9.06 -21.53 -9.80
CA LEU A 160 8.61 -20.30 -9.13
C LEU A 160 9.49 -19.08 -9.46
N VAL A 161 10.68 -19.32 -10.03
CA VAL A 161 11.66 -18.26 -10.33
C VAL A 161 11.37 -17.57 -11.66
N GLY A 162 10.65 -18.23 -12.58
CA GLY A 162 10.12 -17.62 -13.81
C GLY A 162 11.11 -16.70 -14.52
N VAL A 163 12.19 -17.25 -15.08
CA VAL A 163 13.14 -16.44 -15.87
C VAL A 163 12.51 -16.16 -17.23
N ALA A 164 11.98 -14.96 -17.42
CA ALA A 164 11.64 -14.47 -18.75
C ALA A 164 12.92 -14.42 -19.60
N ALA A 165 12.89 -15.04 -20.78
CA ALA A 165 14.00 -14.99 -21.71
C ALA A 165 14.19 -13.56 -22.23
N GLU A 166 15.42 -13.06 -22.14
CA GLU A 166 15.84 -11.76 -22.66
C GLU A 166 15.54 -11.68 -24.17
N PRO A 167 14.75 -10.71 -24.66
CA PRO A 167 14.61 -10.48 -26.08
C PRO A 167 15.94 -9.96 -26.64
N PRO A 168 16.41 -10.43 -27.82
CA PRO A 168 17.70 -10.03 -28.35
C PRO A 168 17.72 -8.52 -28.64
N PRO A 169 18.81 -7.81 -28.30
CA PRO A 169 18.92 -6.39 -28.59
C PRO A 169 18.98 -6.17 -30.11
N ALA A 170 18.10 -5.32 -30.62
CA ALA A 170 18.23 -4.80 -31.98
C ALA A 170 19.50 -3.95 -32.08
N ALA A 171 20.44 -4.39 -32.92
CA ALA A 171 21.68 -3.67 -33.18
C ALA A 171 21.38 -2.35 -33.91
N SER A 172 21.64 -1.22 -33.26
CA SER A 172 21.80 0.06 -33.94
C SER A 172 23.29 0.36 -34.02
N ALA A 173 23.84 0.25 -35.22
CA ALA A 173 25.22 0.62 -35.49
C ALA A 173 25.34 2.15 -35.54
N LEU A 174 26.15 2.71 -34.63
CA LEU A 174 26.67 4.07 -34.76
C LEU A 174 28.19 3.99 -34.97
N PRO A 175 28.76 4.88 -35.81
CA PRO A 175 30.16 4.82 -36.19
C PRO A 175 31.10 5.28 -35.06
N ASP A 176 32.26 4.65 -35.07
CA ASP A 176 33.32 4.66 -34.06
C ASP A 176 33.96 6.06 -33.89
N ALA A 177 33.84 6.64 -32.69
CA ALA A 177 34.64 7.80 -32.29
C ALA A 177 34.88 7.78 -30.77
N ALA A 178 36.16 7.60 -30.42
CA ALA A 178 36.76 7.59 -29.09
C ALA A 178 36.31 6.44 -28.17
N ARG A 179 37.23 5.48 -27.94
CA ARG A 179 37.12 4.47 -26.88
C ARG A 179 37.15 5.17 -25.51
N VAL A 180 35.99 5.66 -25.10
CA VAL A 180 35.68 5.91 -23.69
C VAL A 180 35.70 4.53 -23.01
N PRO A 181 36.38 4.35 -21.86
CA PRO A 181 36.25 3.12 -21.10
C PRO A 181 34.75 2.94 -20.79
N SER A 182 34.13 1.93 -21.42
CA SER A 182 32.74 1.60 -21.20
C SER A 182 32.64 0.93 -19.84
N THR A 183 32.63 1.70 -18.77
CA THR A 183 32.30 1.17 -17.45
C THR A 183 30.84 0.71 -17.51
N PRO A 184 30.57 -0.60 -17.41
CA PRO A 184 29.20 -1.09 -17.48
C PRO A 184 28.44 -0.55 -16.27
N VAL A 185 27.34 0.15 -16.53
CA VAL A 185 26.46 0.67 -15.49
C VAL A 185 25.56 -0.46 -15.04
N ARG A 186 25.53 -0.71 -13.73
CA ARG A 186 24.77 -1.80 -13.11
C ARG A 186 23.70 -1.23 -12.18
N VAL A 187 22.57 -1.92 -12.09
CA VAL A 187 21.58 -1.71 -11.03
C VAL A 187 21.98 -2.60 -9.86
N VAL A 188 22.25 -2.00 -8.71
CA VAL A 188 22.66 -2.71 -7.50
C VAL A 188 21.77 -2.32 -6.33
N PRO A 189 21.44 -3.26 -5.43
CA PRO A 189 20.72 -2.93 -4.21
C PRO A 189 21.56 -1.98 -3.35
N ASP A 190 20.90 -1.01 -2.72
CA ASP A 190 21.54 -0.07 -1.80
C ASP A 190 20.57 0.30 -0.67
N ALA A 191 20.98 0.05 0.57
CA ALA A 191 20.19 0.35 1.77
C ALA A 191 19.85 1.84 1.93
N HIS A 192 20.56 2.73 1.22
CA HIS A 192 20.33 4.19 1.24
C HIS A 192 19.64 4.71 -0.03
N ALA A 193 19.28 3.83 -0.98
CA ALA A 193 18.56 4.22 -2.17
C ALA A 193 17.11 4.58 -1.87
N ASP A 194 16.51 5.36 -2.78
CA ASP A 194 15.14 5.82 -2.64
C ASP A 194 14.16 4.63 -2.68
N THR A 195 13.17 4.68 -1.80
CA THR A 195 12.11 3.67 -1.67
C THR A 195 10.74 4.23 -2.04
N ALA A 196 10.68 5.45 -2.59
CA ALA A 196 9.47 5.98 -3.18
C ALA A 196 8.96 5.06 -4.28
N VAL A 197 7.63 4.99 -4.46
CA VAL A 197 7.01 4.21 -5.53
C VAL A 197 6.29 5.19 -6.44
N ASP A 198 6.92 5.49 -7.57
CA ASP A 198 6.41 6.38 -8.61
C ASP A 198 5.74 5.61 -9.75
N ALA A 199 6.06 4.32 -9.88
CA ALA A 199 5.54 3.44 -10.92
C ALA A 199 5.63 1.97 -10.48
N VAL A 200 4.94 1.09 -11.19
CA VAL A 200 5.05 -0.36 -10.99
C VAL A 200 5.26 -1.06 -12.33
N LEU A 201 6.28 -1.92 -12.41
CA LEU A 201 6.47 -2.83 -13.53
C LEU A 201 5.67 -4.11 -13.28
N LEU A 202 4.78 -4.46 -14.20
CA LEU A 202 3.95 -5.66 -14.13
C LEU A 202 4.39 -6.65 -15.19
N ASP A 203 4.32 -7.93 -14.88
CA ASP A 203 4.44 -8.99 -15.89
C ASP A 203 3.10 -9.19 -16.64
N ASP A 204 3.13 -9.74 -17.85
CA ASP A 204 1.94 -10.11 -18.61
C ASP A 204 1.01 -11.04 -17.79
N ASP A 205 1.59 -11.96 -16.99
CA ASP A 205 0.85 -12.89 -16.13
C ASP A 205 0.13 -12.20 -14.96
N GLU A 206 0.53 -10.98 -14.61
CA GLU A 206 -0.04 -10.19 -13.53
C GLU A 206 -1.19 -9.28 -14.02
N LEU A 207 -1.33 -9.09 -15.34
CA LEU A 207 -2.37 -8.25 -15.92
C LEU A 207 -3.81 -8.72 -15.58
N PRO A 208 -4.13 -10.03 -15.56
CA PRO A 208 -5.45 -10.50 -15.11
C PRO A 208 -5.74 -10.19 -13.64
N LEU A 209 -4.71 -10.14 -12.78
CA LEU A 209 -4.85 -9.77 -11.37
C LEU A 209 -5.15 -8.29 -11.24
N LEU A 210 -4.43 -7.45 -11.99
CA LEU A 210 -4.69 -6.02 -12.08
C LEU A 210 -6.15 -5.73 -12.47
N ARG A 211 -6.66 -6.39 -13.51
CA ARG A 211 -8.06 -6.25 -13.95
C ARG A 211 -9.09 -6.52 -12.84
N ARG A 212 -8.79 -7.45 -11.94
CA ARG A 212 -9.67 -7.79 -10.80
C ARG A 212 -9.48 -6.86 -9.60
N TYR A 213 -8.30 -6.26 -9.46
CA TYR A 213 -7.94 -5.43 -8.32
C TYR A 213 -8.45 -3.98 -8.44
N LEU A 214 -8.43 -3.43 -9.65
CA LEU A 214 -8.73 -2.02 -9.91
C LEU A 214 -10.18 -1.57 -9.63
N PRO A 215 -11.24 -2.38 -9.87
CA PRO A 215 -12.62 -1.93 -9.66
C PRO A 215 -12.86 -1.41 -8.24
N GLY A 216 -13.40 -0.18 -8.15
CA GLY A 216 -13.72 0.46 -6.87
C GLY A 216 -12.52 1.07 -6.13
N ARG A 217 -11.33 1.14 -6.75
CA ARG A 217 -10.12 1.75 -6.15
C ARG A 217 -9.72 3.04 -6.88
N PRO A 218 -9.24 4.07 -6.15
CA PRO A 218 -8.77 5.31 -6.76
C PRO A 218 -7.71 5.11 -7.84
N LEU A 219 -6.81 4.15 -7.63
CA LEU A 219 -5.77 3.78 -8.59
C LEU A 219 -6.34 3.40 -9.96
N GLY A 220 -7.49 2.73 -9.99
CA GLY A 220 -8.17 2.33 -11.22
C GLY A 220 -8.69 3.50 -12.05
N GLU A 221 -8.92 4.66 -11.43
CA GLU A 221 -9.48 5.85 -12.08
C GLU A 221 -8.39 6.82 -12.55
N THR A 222 -7.27 6.92 -11.80
CA THR A 222 -6.26 7.97 -12.00
C THR A 222 -4.96 7.48 -12.62
N GLY A 223 -4.69 6.17 -12.61
CA GLY A 223 -3.46 5.62 -13.15
C GLY A 223 -3.53 5.32 -14.64
N PHE A 224 -2.35 5.13 -15.23
CA PHE A 224 -2.15 4.80 -16.64
C PHE A 224 -1.32 3.53 -16.78
N LEU A 225 -1.58 2.76 -17.82
CA LEU A 225 -0.79 1.60 -18.22
C LEU A 225 -0.10 1.88 -19.55
N LEU A 226 1.19 1.60 -19.60
CA LEU A 226 1.98 1.51 -20.81
C LEU A 226 2.18 0.03 -21.16
N PRO A 227 1.49 -0.48 -22.18
CA PRO A 227 1.67 -1.86 -22.59
C PRO A 227 3.04 -2.04 -23.25
N GLY A 228 3.78 -3.06 -22.86
CA GLY A 228 4.98 -3.54 -23.52
C GLY A 228 4.92 -5.05 -23.74
N PRO A 229 5.84 -5.62 -24.53
CA PRO A 229 5.96 -7.06 -24.68
C PRO A 229 6.50 -7.69 -23.39
N GLY A 230 5.74 -8.63 -22.80
CA GLY A 230 6.11 -9.38 -21.60
C GLY A 230 6.02 -8.60 -20.29
N HIS A 231 6.00 -7.26 -20.37
CA HIS A 231 5.93 -6.38 -19.22
C HIS A 231 5.05 -5.19 -19.53
N HIS A 232 4.37 -4.66 -18.52
CA HIS A 232 3.57 -3.45 -18.59
C HIS A 232 4.03 -2.46 -17.52
N LEU A 233 4.07 -1.17 -17.85
CA LEU A 233 4.46 -0.14 -16.89
C LEU A 233 3.22 0.61 -16.42
N LEU A 234 2.89 0.47 -15.15
CA LEU A 234 1.85 1.24 -14.49
C LEU A 234 2.45 2.54 -13.98
N LEU A 235 1.87 3.66 -14.41
CA LEU A 235 2.22 5.01 -13.98
C LEU A 235 1.08 5.62 -13.19
N GLU A 236 1.41 6.34 -12.14
CA GLU A 236 0.40 6.95 -11.27
C GLU A 236 0.88 8.32 -10.76
N PRO A 237 0.00 9.35 -10.72
CA PRO A 237 0.42 10.72 -10.43
C PRO A 237 0.38 11.15 -8.95
N VAL A 238 -0.16 10.35 -8.03
CA VAL A 238 -0.57 10.75 -6.65
C VAL A 238 -0.04 9.83 -5.54
N GLY A 239 0.90 8.93 -5.84
CA GLY A 239 1.49 7.97 -4.89
C GLY A 239 0.61 6.76 -4.54
N LEU A 240 -0.51 6.51 -5.25
CA LEU A 240 -1.39 5.35 -5.05
C LEU A 240 -0.77 4.03 -5.54
N ALA A 241 0.23 4.10 -6.42
CA ALA A 241 0.93 2.92 -6.94
C ALA A 241 1.62 2.10 -5.84
N ARG A 242 1.99 2.74 -4.72
CA ARG A 242 2.60 2.08 -3.55
C ARG A 242 1.68 1.04 -2.89
N ASP A 243 0.37 1.18 -3.08
CA ASP A 243 -0.65 0.31 -2.49
C ASP A 243 -1.00 -0.87 -3.41
N LEU A 244 -0.29 -1.03 -4.55
CA LEU A 244 -0.50 -2.14 -5.47
C LEU A 244 0.21 -3.40 -4.94
N PRO A 245 -0.49 -4.53 -4.75
CA PRO A 245 0.06 -5.70 -4.07
C PRO A 245 0.73 -6.69 -5.02
N PHE A 246 1.11 -6.29 -6.23
CA PHE A 246 1.82 -7.11 -7.20
C PHE A 246 2.52 -6.21 -8.21
N GLY A 247 3.45 -6.80 -8.96
CA GLY A 247 4.42 -6.06 -9.75
C GLY A 247 5.62 -5.58 -8.92
N MET A 248 6.60 -5.05 -9.62
CA MET A 248 7.86 -4.56 -9.07
C MET A 248 7.78 -3.03 -8.89
N PRO A 249 7.89 -2.52 -7.65
CA PRO A 249 7.81 -1.09 -7.39
C PRO A 249 9.03 -0.37 -7.94
N LEU A 250 8.80 0.75 -8.61
CA LEU A 250 9.82 1.57 -9.23
C LEU A 250 9.80 2.98 -8.68
N HIS A 251 10.98 3.58 -8.52
CA HIS A 251 11.17 4.99 -8.24
C HIS A 251 11.76 5.68 -9.47
N ARG A 252 11.43 6.95 -9.64
CA ARG A 252 11.88 7.77 -10.75
C ARG A 252 13.19 8.48 -10.41
N ILE A 253 14.19 8.35 -11.26
CA ILE A 253 15.52 8.92 -11.01
C ILE A 253 15.83 10.17 -11.85
N GLY A 254 15.44 11.32 -11.31
CA GLY A 254 15.69 12.64 -11.87
C GLY A 254 14.71 13.02 -13.00
N PRO A 255 15.03 14.06 -13.79
CA PRO A 255 14.12 14.54 -14.82
C PRO A 255 14.03 13.56 -15.99
N GLY A 256 12.82 13.33 -16.50
CA GLY A 256 12.54 12.39 -17.59
C GLY A 256 11.92 11.07 -17.14
N SER A 257 11.73 10.13 -18.05
CA SER A 257 10.96 8.90 -17.81
C SER A 257 11.86 7.69 -17.52
N LEU A 258 12.86 7.87 -16.65
CA LEU A 258 13.75 6.79 -16.21
C LEU A 258 13.34 6.33 -14.82
N PHE A 259 13.04 5.04 -14.72
CA PHE A 259 12.59 4.38 -13.52
C PHE A 259 13.56 3.28 -13.12
N LEU A 260 13.86 3.18 -11.84
CA LEU A 260 14.64 2.11 -11.25
C LEU A 260 13.78 1.32 -10.30
N GLU A 261 14.12 0.04 -10.15
CA GLU A 261 13.66 -0.75 -9.01
C GLU A 261 13.88 0.00 -7.68
N SER A 262 12.83 0.05 -6.86
CA SER A 262 12.89 0.73 -5.55
C SER A 262 13.95 0.09 -4.65
N GLY A 263 14.70 0.89 -3.90
CA GLY A 263 15.82 0.39 -3.08
C GLY A 263 17.09 0.03 -3.88
N HIS A 264 17.16 0.38 -5.16
CA HIS A 264 18.34 0.18 -5.99
C HIS A 264 18.96 1.48 -6.49
N ARG A 265 20.25 1.45 -6.83
CA ARG A 265 20.95 2.56 -7.46
C ARG A 265 21.72 2.13 -8.70
N LEU A 266 22.04 3.11 -9.56
CA LEU A 266 23.02 2.93 -10.63
C LEU A 266 24.43 2.99 -10.06
N THR A 267 25.26 2.01 -10.42
CA THR A 267 26.69 1.98 -10.11
C THR A 267 27.51 1.85 -11.41
N PRO A 268 28.41 2.79 -11.71
CA PRO A 268 28.67 4.03 -10.96
C PRO A 268 27.47 5.00 -11.00
N PRO A 269 27.33 5.90 -10.00
CA PRO A 269 26.30 6.92 -10.02
C PRO A 269 26.50 7.83 -11.23
N LEU A 270 25.45 8.03 -12.02
CA LEU A 270 25.49 8.82 -13.23
C LEU A 270 24.83 10.18 -13.03
N PRO A 271 25.42 11.30 -13.50
CA PRO A 271 24.75 12.59 -13.51
C PRO A 271 23.57 12.61 -14.51
N PRO A 272 22.57 13.50 -14.34
CA PRO A 272 21.35 13.51 -15.16
C PRO A 272 21.61 13.52 -16.68
N ALA A 273 22.58 14.30 -17.16
CA ALA A 273 22.93 14.36 -18.58
C ALA A 273 23.49 13.03 -19.12
N ALA A 274 24.31 12.33 -18.32
CA ALA A 274 24.83 11.02 -18.68
C ALA A 274 23.72 9.96 -18.69
N ARG A 275 22.74 10.06 -17.78
CA ARG A 275 21.55 9.19 -17.79
C ARG A 275 20.71 9.43 -19.04
N ALA A 276 20.43 10.67 -19.38
CA ALA A 276 19.67 11.01 -20.58
C ALA A 276 20.32 10.47 -21.85
N HIS A 277 21.65 10.58 -21.97
CA HIS A 277 22.39 10.06 -23.11
C HIS A 277 22.44 8.52 -23.12
N LEU A 278 22.82 7.88 -22.01
CA LEU A 278 23.00 6.43 -21.92
C LEU A 278 21.70 5.64 -22.12
N PHE A 279 20.60 6.16 -21.58
CA PHE A 279 19.28 5.52 -21.67
C PHE A 279 18.41 6.07 -22.81
N GLY A 280 18.92 7.03 -23.59
CA GLY A 280 18.20 7.65 -24.70
C GLY A 280 16.85 8.23 -24.26
N LEU A 281 16.86 9.04 -23.20
CA LEU A 281 15.66 9.67 -22.64
C LEU A 281 15.28 10.87 -23.52
N ASP A 282 14.42 10.63 -24.50
CA ASP A 282 13.99 11.59 -25.52
C ASP A 282 12.58 12.17 -25.28
N GLY A 283 11.95 11.78 -24.16
CA GLY A 283 10.58 12.19 -23.82
C GLY A 283 9.48 11.44 -24.58
N THR A 284 9.84 10.50 -25.46
CA THR A 284 8.88 9.66 -26.20
C THR A 284 8.71 8.27 -25.60
N SER A 285 9.59 7.91 -24.67
CA SER A 285 9.64 6.59 -24.05
C SER A 285 9.99 6.69 -22.58
N ALA A 286 9.49 5.73 -21.81
CA ALA A 286 9.97 5.43 -20.48
C ALA A 286 10.97 4.28 -20.54
N VAL A 287 12.00 4.35 -19.70
CA VAL A 287 13.00 3.29 -19.54
C VAL A 287 12.92 2.81 -18.11
N VAL A 288 12.78 1.51 -17.93
CA VAL A 288 12.80 0.84 -16.63
C VAL A 288 14.07 0.01 -16.55
N CYS A 289 14.79 0.12 -15.45
CA CYS A 289 15.94 -0.74 -15.16
C CYS A 289 15.76 -1.37 -13.79
N TRP A 290 15.96 -2.68 -13.71
CA TRP A 290 15.89 -3.46 -12.49
C TRP A 290 17.08 -4.42 -12.43
N HIS A 291 17.23 -5.15 -11.33
CA HIS A 291 18.36 -6.07 -11.17
C HIS A 291 18.46 -7.11 -12.30
N GLY A 292 17.31 -7.53 -12.83
CA GLY A 292 17.20 -8.56 -13.88
C GLY A 292 17.21 -8.05 -15.32
N GLY A 293 17.24 -6.74 -15.58
CA GLY A 293 17.24 -6.25 -16.95
C GLY A 293 16.85 -4.80 -17.15
N ARG A 294 16.60 -4.45 -18.42
CA ARG A 294 16.03 -3.17 -18.82
C ARG A 294 14.89 -3.38 -19.79
N HIS A 295 13.92 -2.48 -19.74
CA HIS A 295 12.81 -2.45 -20.69
C HIS A 295 12.51 -1.02 -21.09
N ARG A 296 12.07 -0.83 -22.34
CA ARG A 296 11.73 0.47 -22.90
C ARG A 296 10.27 0.44 -23.33
N PHE A 297 9.50 1.35 -22.76
CA PHE A 297 8.09 1.54 -23.03
C PHE A 297 7.90 2.77 -23.93
N PRO A 298 7.32 2.65 -25.11
CA PRO A 298 6.84 3.83 -25.83
C PRO A 298 5.72 4.50 -25.03
N LEU A 299 5.72 5.83 -24.91
CA LEU A 299 4.68 6.57 -24.19
C LEU A 299 3.38 6.73 -24.99
N ALA A 300 3.41 6.54 -26.31
CA ALA A 300 2.27 6.73 -27.19
C ALA A 300 1.07 5.79 -26.93
N PRO A 301 1.22 4.46 -26.73
CA PRO A 301 0.10 3.55 -26.47
C PRO A 301 -0.38 3.59 -25.00
N MET A 302 -0.17 4.69 -24.28
CA MET A 302 -0.62 4.82 -22.90
C MET A 302 -2.14 4.75 -22.82
N VAL A 303 -2.65 3.83 -22.01
CA VAL A 303 -4.09 3.67 -21.77
C VAL A 303 -4.42 3.97 -20.31
N PRO A 304 -5.55 4.60 -20.01
CA PRO A 304 -6.01 4.72 -18.63
C PRO A 304 -6.27 3.34 -18.02
N LEU A 305 -6.00 3.15 -16.73
CA LEU A 305 -6.20 1.86 -16.05
C LEU A 305 -7.66 1.42 -16.04
N TRP A 306 -8.62 2.35 -16.06
CA TRP A 306 -10.05 2.02 -16.07
C TRP A 306 -10.45 1.19 -17.30
N THR A 307 -9.73 1.30 -18.42
CA THR A 307 -10.02 0.52 -19.63
C THR A 307 -9.77 -0.98 -19.44
N LEU A 308 -9.05 -1.38 -18.39
CA LEU A 308 -8.75 -2.77 -18.09
C LEU A 308 -9.93 -3.52 -17.48
N TRP A 309 -10.84 -2.82 -16.80
CA TRP A 309 -12.00 -3.41 -16.12
C TRP A 309 -13.33 -2.87 -16.61
N ALA A 310 -13.34 -1.74 -17.33
CA ALA A 310 -14.52 -1.30 -18.05
C ALA A 310 -14.84 -2.26 -19.21
N PRO A 311 -16.13 -2.54 -19.48
CA PRO A 311 -16.51 -3.39 -20.59
C PRO A 311 -16.03 -2.79 -21.93
N PRO A 312 -15.62 -3.63 -22.90
CA PRO A 312 -14.98 -3.20 -24.14
C PRO A 312 -15.93 -2.49 -25.13
N GLY A 313 -17.19 -2.25 -24.76
CA GLY A 313 -18.19 -1.59 -25.58
C GLY A 313 -19.02 -0.59 -24.77
N PRO A 314 -19.67 0.37 -25.43
CA PRO A 314 -20.57 1.29 -24.76
C PRO A 314 -21.64 0.47 -24.04
N VAL A 315 -21.68 0.59 -22.71
CA VAL A 315 -22.82 0.10 -21.94
C VAL A 315 -24.02 0.88 -22.46
N GLU A 316 -25.03 0.19 -22.99
CA GLU A 316 -26.31 0.82 -23.28
C GLU A 316 -26.86 1.37 -21.96
N VAL A 317 -26.64 2.66 -21.74
CA VAL A 317 -27.19 3.37 -20.60
C VAL A 317 -28.68 3.49 -20.90
N SER A 318 -29.45 2.55 -20.38
CA SER A 318 -30.89 2.70 -20.33
C SER A 318 -31.17 4.00 -19.56
N SER A 319 -31.85 4.94 -20.22
CA SER A 319 -32.16 6.22 -19.60
C SER A 319 -33.12 5.99 -18.43
N GLY A 320 -32.64 6.24 -17.21
CA GLY A 320 -33.43 6.10 -15.98
C GLY A 320 -32.92 5.01 -15.06
N LEU A 321 -33.22 5.15 -13.77
CA LEU A 321 -32.91 4.12 -12.77
C LEU A 321 -33.75 2.87 -13.05
N SER A 322 -33.14 1.69 -12.90
CA SER A 322 -33.90 0.43 -12.85
C SER A 322 -34.93 0.48 -11.72
N LYS A 323 -35.98 -0.35 -11.78
CA LYS A 323 -36.98 -0.43 -10.70
C LYS A 323 -36.33 -0.63 -9.33
N ALA A 324 -35.35 -1.55 -9.24
CA ALA A 324 -34.58 -1.78 -8.03
C ALA A 324 -33.73 -0.57 -7.61
N GLY A 325 -33.13 0.15 -8.57
CA GLY A 325 -32.40 1.39 -8.31
C GLY A 325 -33.30 2.53 -7.84
N ARG A 326 -34.55 2.60 -8.33
CA ARG A 326 -35.58 3.52 -7.86
C ARG A 326 -35.99 3.20 -6.43
N GLU A 327 -36.29 1.93 -6.16
CA GLU A 327 -36.69 1.44 -4.83
C GLU A 327 -35.58 1.66 -3.79
N LEU A 328 -34.31 1.48 -4.18
CA LEU A 328 -33.16 1.74 -3.30
C LEU A 328 -32.96 3.24 -3.06
N LEU A 329 -33.14 4.08 -4.08
CA LEU A 329 -33.10 5.54 -3.93
C LEU A 329 -34.24 6.02 -3.02
N ASP A 330 -35.46 5.52 -3.24
CA ASP A 330 -36.63 5.85 -2.42
C ASP A 330 -36.44 5.38 -0.96
N ALA A 331 -35.79 4.23 -0.75
CA ALA A 331 -35.43 3.74 0.59
C ALA A 331 -34.36 4.60 1.27
N LEU A 332 -33.37 5.09 0.51
CA LEU A 332 -32.36 6.02 1.01
C LEU A 332 -32.95 7.39 1.33
N ASP A 333 -33.84 7.91 0.49
CA ASP A 333 -34.58 9.15 0.73
C ASP A 333 -35.50 9.02 1.96
N ALA A 334 -36.18 7.88 2.10
CA ALA A 334 -36.98 7.59 3.29
C ALA A 334 -36.12 7.47 4.56
N LEU A 335 -34.92 6.89 4.47
CA LEU A 335 -33.95 6.85 5.58
C LEU A 335 -33.40 8.24 5.91
N ALA A 336 -33.11 9.07 4.91
CA ALA A 336 -32.66 10.45 5.10
C ALA A 336 -33.76 11.29 5.77
N ALA A 337 -35.03 11.11 5.36
CA ALA A 337 -36.19 11.75 5.95
C ALA A 337 -36.51 11.24 7.38
N ALA A 338 -36.32 9.94 7.63
CA ALA A 338 -36.54 9.31 8.94
C ALA A 338 -35.43 9.62 9.95
N SER A 339 -34.21 9.89 9.49
CA SER A 339 -33.06 10.16 10.35
C SER A 339 -33.03 11.56 10.96
N GLY A 340 -34.05 12.39 10.72
CA GLY A 340 -34.17 13.70 11.36
C GLY A 340 -32.89 14.54 11.26
N THR A 341 -32.20 14.48 10.12
CA THR A 341 -31.04 15.33 9.90
C THR A 341 -31.56 16.75 9.73
N SER A 342 -31.27 17.56 10.75
CA SER A 342 -31.43 19.00 10.76
C SER A 342 -31.08 19.54 9.38
N GLN A 343 -32.08 20.11 8.70
CA GLN A 343 -31.82 20.90 7.51
C GLN A 343 -30.72 21.90 7.89
N GLY A 344 -29.58 21.82 7.19
CA GLY A 344 -28.64 22.94 7.18
C GLY A 344 -29.43 24.21 6.83
N PRO A 345 -29.08 25.36 7.44
CA PRO A 345 -29.86 26.57 7.26
C PRO A 345 -29.99 26.87 5.76
N PRO A 346 -31.17 27.34 5.31
CA PRO A 346 -31.38 27.69 3.91
C PRO A 346 -30.31 28.69 3.45
N PRO A 347 -29.92 28.68 2.16
CA PRO A 347 -28.95 29.64 1.64
C PRO A 347 -29.48 31.04 1.94
N THR A 348 -28.75 31.76 2.79
CA THR A 348 -29.09 33.13 3.15
C THR A 348 -28.98 33.99 1.90
N PRO A 349 -29.93 34.91 1.68
CA PRO A 349 -29.88 35.83 0.55
C PRO A 349 -28.55 36.60 0.61
N HIS A 350 -27.86 36.71 -0.53
CA HIS A 350 -26.66 37.54 -0.68
C HIS A 350 -27.00 38.98 -0.25
N HIS A 351 -26.66 39.31 0.98
CA HIS A 351 -26.64 40.69 1.46
C HIS A 351 -25.34 41.34 1.02
N ASP A 352 -25.44 42.61 0.64
CA ASP A 352 -24.28 43.44 0.28
C ASP A 352 -23.28 43.41 1.46
N PRO A 353 -22.05 42.90 1.27
CA PRO A 353 -21.08 42.74 2.34
C PRO A 353 -20.74 44.08 3.02
N ALA A 354 -20.89 45.22 2.34
CA ALA A 354 -20.66 46.53 2.95
C ALA A 354 -21.73 46.90 3.99
N GLU A 355 -23.01 46.62 3.71
CA GLU A 355 -24.11 46.86 4.66
C GLU A 355 -24.05 45.89 5.85
N ALA A 356 -23.62 44.65 5.60
CA ALA A 356 -23.42 43.63 6.63
C ALA A 356 -22.30 44.01 7.60
N LEU A 357 -21.17 44.56 7.11
CA LEU A 357 -20.08 45.07 7.95
C LEU A 357 -20.48 46.28 8.78
N GLU A 358 -21.25 47.22 8.20
CA GLU A 358 -21.74 48.41 8.93
C GLU A 358 -22.77 48.03 10.02
N ARG A 359 -23.58 46.99 9.77
CA ARG A 359 -24.47 46.41 10.78
C ARG A 359 -23.66 45.72 11.88
N ALA A 360 -22.64 44.95 11.52
CA ALA A 360 -21.78 44.24 12.46
C ALA A 360 -21.01 45.20 13.40
N THR A 361 -20.51 46.32 12.88
CA THR A 361 -19.84 47.36 13.69
C THR A 361 -20.79 48.03 14.68
N ARG A 362 -22.04 48.30 14.27
CA ARG A 362 -23.06 48.85 15.17
C ARG A 362 -23.44 47.89 16.30
N LEU A 363 -23.64 46.60 15.98
CA LEU A 363 -23.99 45.57 16.96
C LEU A 363 -22.86 45.33 17.97
N ARG A 364 -21.60 45.37 17.52
CA ARG A 364 -20.43 45.33 18.41
C ARG A 364 -20.38 46.53 19.34
N ALA A 365 -20.73 47.73 18.86
CA ALA A 365 -20.77 48.94 19.69
C ALA A 365 -21.89 48.92 20.75
N THR A 366 -22.97 48.16 20.50
CA THR A 366 -24.07 47.97 21.47
C THR A 366 -23.84 46.82 22.45
N GLY A 367 -22.72 46.09 22.34
CA GLY A 367 -22.36 44.98 23.22
C GLY A 367 -23.09 43.66 22.93
N ASP A 368 -23.78 43.55 21.80
CA ASP A 368 -24.46 42.31 21.39
C ASP A 368 -23.48 41.46 20.56
N HIS A 369 -22.60 40.75 21.27
CA HIS A 369 -21.48 40.03 20.67
C HIS A 369 -21.92 38.85 19.79
N GLU A 370 -23.01 38.17 20.13
CA GLU A 370 -23.54 37.04 19.35
C GLU A 370 -24.15 37.52 18.02
N ALA A 371 -24.98 38.57 18.06
CA ALA A 371 -25.56 39.15 16.84
C ALA A 371 -24.48 39.81 15.96
N ALA A 372 -23.47 40.43 16.56
CA ALA A 372 -22.34 41.00 15.83
C ALA A 372 -21.50 39.91 15.12
N ALA A 373 -21.26 38.78 15.78
CA ALA A 373 -20.50 37.66 15.22
C ALA A 373 -21.20 37.03 13.99
N GLU A 374 -22.52 36.84 14.06
CA GLU A 374 -23.32 36.34 12.95
C GLU A 374 -23.30 37.32 11.75
N ALA A 375 -23.32 38.63 12.03
CA ALA A 375 -23.21 39.67 11.01
C ALA A 375 -21.83 39.67 10.32
N TYR A 376 -20.72 39.56 11.06
CA TYR A 376 -19.37 39.43 10.47
C TYR A 376 -19.22 38.14 9.64
N ARG A 377 -19.80 37.02 10.11
CA ARG A 377 -19.83 35.76 9.36
C ARG A 377 -20.57 35.93 8.03
N SER A 378 -21.71 36.63 8.03
CA SER A 378 -22.50 36.89 6.82
C SER A 378 -21.79 37.80 5.81
N ALA A 379 -20.86 38.65 6.28
CA ALA A 379 -20.02 39.51 5.45
C ALA A 379 -18.74 38.83 4.92
N GLY A 380 -18.45 37.60 5.34
CA GLY A 380 -17.25 36.83 4.96
C GLY A 380 -16.02 37.06 5.83
N ASP A 381 -16.12 37.82 6.92
CA ASP A 381 -15.03 37.99 7.90
C ASP A 381 -15.14 36.96 9.02
N HIS A 382 -14.73 35.73 8.70
CA HIS A 382 -14.82 34.58 9.60
C HIS A 382 -13.92 34.71 10.84
N LEU A 383 -12.86 35.52 10.76
CA LEU A 383 -11.85 35.63 11.82
C LEU A 383 -12.35 36.54 12.95
N GLU A 384 -12.99 37.67 12.62
CA GLU A 384 -13.65 38.51 13.62
C GLU A 384 -14.93 37.87 14.17
N ALA A 385 -15.67 37.11 13.35
CA ALA A 385 -16.81 36.33 13.83
C ALA A 385 -16.39 35.33 14.92
N ALA A 386 -15.32 34.57 14.70
CA ALA A 386 -14.83 33.58 15.67
C ALA A 386 -14.42 34.22 17.01
N ARG A 387 -13.71 35.36 16.98
CA ARG A 387 -13.32 36.09 18.20
C ARG A 387 -14.52 36.56 19.02
N LEU A 388 -15.58 37.02 18.35
CA LEU A 388 -16.79 37.50 19.03
C LEU A 388 -17.63 36.35 19.61
N PHE A 389 -17.67 35.18 18.96
CA PHE A 389 -18.27 33.98 19.57
C PHE A 389 -17.49 33.51 20.80
N GLU A 390 -16.16 33.56 20.77
CA GLU A 390 -15.33 33.26 21.93
C GLU A 390 -15.60 34.22 23.10
N GLN A 391 -15.75 35.52 22.82
CA GLN A 391 -16.09 36.51 23.85
C GLN A 391 -17.50 36.31 24.41
N ALA A 392 -18.50 36.07 23.56
CA ALA A 392 -19.87 35.80 24.00
C ALA A 392 -19.98 34.52 24.85
N ALA A 393 -19.21 33.49 24.50
CA ALA A 393 -19.16 32.23 25.26
C ALA A 393 -18.54 32.42 26.65
N LEU A 394 -17.54 33.30 26.78
CA LEU A 394 -16.92 33.64 28.05
C LEU A 394 -17.85 34.48 28.94
N GLU A 395 -18.59 35.42 28.37
CA GLU A 395 -19.57 36.24 29.09
C GLU A 395 -20.77 35.41 29.58
N GLY A 396 -21.25 34.45 28.78
CA GLY A 396 -22.32 33.54 29.17
C GLY A 396 -21.95 32.55 30.28
N THR A 397 -20.65 32.34 30.55
CA THR A 397 -20.18 31.50 31.67
C THR A 397 -20.06 32.24 33.00
N GLU A 398 -20.13 33.58 33.03
CA GLU A 398 -20.06 34.38 34.26
C GLU A 398 -21.45 34.67 34.88
N GLU A 399 -22.56 34.43 34.15
CA GLU A 399 -23.93 34.62 34.64
C GLU A 399 -24.64 33.33 35.10
N GLY A 400 -23.93 32.20 35.19
CA GLY A 400 -24.44 30.87 35.55
C GLY A 400 -24.25 30.45 37.01
#